data_AF-A0A7W9UZV6-F1
#
_entry.id   AF-A0A7W9UZV6-F1
#
_cell.length_a   1.000
_cell.length_b   1.000
_cell.length_c   1.000
_cell.angle_alpha   90.00
_cell.angle_beta   90.00
_cell.angle_gamma   90.00
#
_symmetry.space_group_name_H-M   'P 1'
#
loop_
_entity.id
_entity.type
_entity.pdbx_description
1 polymer ?
#
loop_
_entity_poly.entity_id
_entity_poly.type
_entity_poly.pdbx_seq_one_letter_code
_entity_poly.pdbx_strand_id
1 'polypeptide(L)'
;MPHRGGGEAGGARAHPQPGGEERTCDLLVGADGSWSRVRPLLTDATPTYTGVSFIEISIAEVERRRPALSRLVGHGSLFAFADGKALMAQRNGDGSVRTYVGLSVPEDWLTTSGIRCDHPAQARTALLGHFADWAPQLTDLIRYCDDAFLPRPLLMLPVGLRWPTRPGVTLLGDAAHLMSPFAGEGANLALQDAGELGLAIAESGGAGIAVLESYEQAMFERATPHAAQSAANLELCFSPDGARAMGALLKEQDGGGKGGDAPLSQSSRLPQAAR
;
A
#
# COMPACT_ATOMS: atom_id res chain seq x y z
N MET A 1 -37.55 38.21 -29.17
CA MET A 1 -37.03 37.94 -27.80
C MET A 1 -36.30 36.60 -27.84
N PRO A 2 -34.96 36.57 -28.01
CA PRO A 2 -34.23 35.31 -27.96
C PRO A 2 -33.92 34.97 -26.49
N HIS A 3 -34.37 33.80 -26.03
CA HIS A 3 -34.09 33.29 -24.70
C HIS A 3 -32.76 32.51 -24.71
N ARG A 4 -31.79 33.09 -23.99
CA ARG A 4 -30.62 32.56 -23.27
C ARG A 4 -30.14 31.13 -23.59
N GLY A 5 -28.86 31.07 -23.97
CA GLY A 5 -28.06 29.89 -24.22
C GLY A 5 -27.97 28.91 -23.05
N GLY A 6 -27.96 27.63 -23.41
CA GLY A 6 -27.55 26.54 -22.54
C GLY A 6 -26.06 26.64 -22.28
N GLY A 7 -25.69 26.63 -21.00
CA GLY A 7 -24.30 26.56 -20.58
C GLY A 7 -23.67 25.27 -21.09
N GLU A 8 -22.48 25.38 -21.66
CA GLU A 8 -21.61 24.24 -21.95
C GLU A 8 -21.36 23.47 -20.65
N ALA A 9 -21.79 22.21 -20.61
CA ALA A 9 -21.32 21.27 -19.61
C ALA A 9 -19.80 21.13 -19.79
N GLY A 10 -19.04 21.63 -18.82
CA GLY A 10 -17.58 21.55 -18.83
C GLY A 10 -17.13 20.10 -18.67
N GLY A 11 -17.01 19.38 -19.78
CA GLY A 11 -16.46 18.03 -19.81
C GLY A 11 -15.00 18.02 -19.40
N ALA A 12 -14.56 16.92 -18.78
CA ALA A 12 -13.15 16.71 -18.47
C ALA A 12 -12.37 16.45 -19.78
N ARG A 13 -11.22 17.10 -19.92
CA ARG A 13 -10.29 16.87 -21.04
C ARG A 13 -9.08 16.10 -20.56
N ALA A 14 -8.83 14.94 -21.16
CA ALA A 14 -7.63 14.16 -20.89
C ALA A 14 -6.57 14.45 -21.96
N HIS A 15 -5.40 14.96 -21.54
CA HIS A 15 -4.24 15.14 -22.42
C HIS A 15 -3.28 13.95 -22.27
N PRO A 16 -3.20 13.03 -23.25
CA PRO A 16 -2.30 11.89 -23.20
C PRO A 16 -0.82 12.32 -23.36
N GLN A 17 0.09 11.34 -23.24
CA GLN A 17 1.52 11.54 -23.53
C GLN A 17 1.74 12.00 -24.99
N PRO A 18 2.93 12.56 -25.34
CA PRO A 18 3.21 13.04 -26.69
C PRO A 18 2.90 11.99 -27.76
N GLY A 19 2.03 12.35 -28.71
CA GLY A 19 1.53 11.44 -29.76
C GLY A 19 0.19 10.75 -29.45
N GLY A 20 -0.40 11.00 -28.29
CA GLY A 20 -1.74 10.50 -27.97
C GLY A 20 -2.87 11.42 -28.47
N GLU A 21 -4.06 10.84 -28.65
CA GLU A 21 -5.27 11.52 -29.10
C GLU A 21 -6.01 12.19 -27.93
N GLU A 22 -6.35 13.48 -28.07
CA GLU A 22 -7.20 14.18 -27.10
C GLU A 22 -8.61 13.59 -27.10
N ARG A 23 -9.15 13.30 -25.91
CA ARG A 23 -10.51 12.81 -25.74
C ARG A 23 -11.27 13.64 -24.72
N THR A 24 -12.53 13.90 -25.04
CA THR A 24 -13.50 14.53 -24.15
C THR A 24 -14.38 13.48 -23.52
N CYS A 25 -14.64 13.59 -22.22
CA CYS A 25 -15.57 12.73 -21.51
C CYS A 25 -16.43 13.51 -20.51
N ASP A 26 -17.59 12.95 -20.18
CA ASP A 26 -18.48 13.49 -19.15
C ASP A 26 -17.98 13.17 -17.74
N LEU A 27 -17.22 12.08 -17.59
CA LEU A 27 -16.58 11.65 -16.35
C LEU A 27 -15.15 11.16 -16.62
N LEU A 28 -14.19 11.66 -15.84
CA LEU A 28 -12.82 11.17 -15.76
C LEU A 28 -12.59 10.48 -14.41
N VAL A 29 -12.30 9.17 -14.42
CA VAL A 29 -11.99 8.40 -13.20
C VAL A 29 -10.49 8.14 -13.15
N GLY A 30 -9.81 8.66 -12.13
CA GLY A 30 -8.41 8.36 -11.86
C GLY A 30 -8.26 6.99 -11.20
N ALA A 31 -7.86 6.00 -11.98
CA ALA A 31 -7.49 4.65 -11.54
C ALA A 31 -6.03 4.33 -11.92
N ASP A 32 -5.20 5.36 -11.99
CA ASP A 32 -3.84 5.35 -12.56
C ASP A 32 -2.73 5.22 -11.50
N GLY A 33 -3.09 4.70 -10.32
CA GLY A 33 -2.15 4.22 -9.31
C GLY A 33 -1.49 5.31 -8.46
N SER A 34 -0.41 4.92 -7.80
CA SER A 34 0.29 5.72 -6.77
C SER A 34 0.69 7.12 -7.27
N TRP A 35 1.14 7.23 -8.53
CA TRP A 35 1.59 8.46 -9.19
C TRP A 35 0.53 9.03 -10.14
N SER A 36 -0.72 9.03 -9.68
CA SER A 36 -1.86 9.49 -10.46
C SER A 36 -1.63 10.87 -11.09
N ARG A 37 -1.87 10.95 -12.40
CA ARG A 37 -1.92 12.19 -13.18
C ARG A 37 -3.29 12.87 -13.07
N VAL A 38 -4.31 12.15 -12.61
CA VAL A 38 -5.68 12.67 -12.40
C VAL A 38 -5.83 13.31 -11.01
N ARG A 39 -5.15 12.77 -9.98
CA ARG A 39 -5.22 13.26 -8.59
C ARG A 39 -5.03 14.79 -8.45
N PRO A 40 -4.07 15.44 -9.15
CA PRO A 40 -3.89 16.90 -9.08
C PRO A 40 -5.11 17.73 -9.51
N LEU A 41 -6.11 17.13 -10.18
CA LEU A 41 -7.36 17.82 -10.51
C LEU A 41 -8.29 17.99 -9.29
N LEU A 42 -8.06 17.23 -8.22
CA LEU A 42 -8.88 17.17 -7.01
C LEU A 42 -8.13 17.60 -5.75
N THR A 43 -6.83 17.30 -5.64
CA THR A 43 -6.00 17.64 -4.49
C THR A 43 -4.51 17.72 -4.86
N ASP A 44 -3.77 18.57 -4.17
CA ASP A 44 -2.31 18.72 -4.32
C ASP A 44 -1.53 17.64 -3.55
N ALA A 45 -2.21 16.70 -2.90
CA ALA A 45 -1.57 15.63 -2.13
C ALA A 45 -0.72 14.72 -3.02
N THR A 46 0.55 14.57 -2.66
CA THR A 46 1.50 13.66 -3.31
C THR A 46 1.88 12.51 -2.38
N PRO A 47 2.24 11.32 -2.91
CA PRO A 47 2.78 10.25 -2.09
C PRO A 47 4.05 10.71 -1.36
N THR A 48 4.17 10.34 -0.09
CA THR A 48 5.34 10.60 0.74
C THR A 48 6.04 9.30 1.10
N TYR A 49 7.36 9.32 1.10
CA TYR A 49 8.17 8.19 1.53
C TYR A 49 7.97 7.88 3.01
N THR A 50 7.82 6.60 3.34
CA THR A 50 7.46 6.16 4.69
C THR A 50 8.65 5.95 5.63
N GLY A 51 9.88 6.19 5.17
CA GLY A 51 11.10 5.83 5.92
C GLY A 51 11.48 4.34 5.80
N VAL A 52 10.87 3.59 4.87
CA VAL A 52 11.13 2.16 4.64
C VAL A 52 11.31 1.91 3.15
N SER A 53 12.36 1.17 2.79
CA SER A 53 12.59 0.67 1.45
C SER A 53 12.68 -0.85 1.46
N PHE A 54 12.13 -1.47 0.42
CA PHE A 54 12.32 -2.90 0.17
C PHE A 54 13.22 -3.12 -1.04
N ILE A 55 13.90 -4.26 -1.02
CA ILE A 55 14.41 -4.91 -2.23
C ILE A 55 13.67 -6.24 -2.35
N GLU A 56 12.88 -6.36 -3.42
CA GLU A 56 12.19 -7.59 -3.77
C GLU A 56 13.17 -8.54 -4.47
N ILE A 57 13.21 -9.78 -3.97
CA ILE A 57 14.00 -10.89 -4.50
C ILE A 57 13.11 -12.12 -4.61
N SER A 58 13.51 -13.11 -5.40
CA SER A 58 12.74 -14.36 -5.56
C SER A 58 13.64 -15.58 -5.62
N ILE A 59 13.07 -16.76 -5.31
CA ILE A 59 13.67 -18.07 -5.54
C ILE A 59 12.64 -18.90 -6.32
N ALA A 60 12.87 -19.11 -7.62
CA ALA A 60 12.06 -20.01 -8.43
C ALA A 60 12.26 -21.47 -8.01
N GLU A 61 11.23 -22.32 -8.21
CA GLU A 61 11.27 -23.77 -7.93
C GLU A 61 11.88 -24.12 -6.56
N VAL A 62 11.50 -23.40 -5.50
CA VAL A 62 12.18 -23.46 -4.20
C VAL A 62 12.22 -24.87 -3.62
N GLU A 63 11.18 -25.67 -3.86
CA GLU A 63 11.09 -27.03 -3.32
C GLU A 63 12.17 -27.94 -3.92
N ARG A 64 12.41 -27.83 -5.22
CA ARG A 64 13.43 -28.60 -5.94
C ARG A 64 14.83 -28.07 -5.69
N ARG A 65 15.01 -26.74 -5.75
CA ARG A 65 16.33 -26.10 -5.69
C ARG A 65 16.83 -25.91 -4.27
N ARG A 66 15.93 -25.69 -3.31
CA ARG A 66 16.22 -25.33 -1.91
C ARG A 66 15.20 -25.96 -0.92
N PRO A 67 15.15 -27.30 -0.76
CA PRO A 67 14.16 -27.97 0.09
C PRO A 67 14.13 -27.49 1.55
N ALA A 68 15.27 -27.06 2.11
CA ALA A 68 15.33 -26.51 3.46
C ALA A 68 14.62 -25.15 3.58
N LEU A 69 14.83 -24.23 2.63
CA LEU A 69 14.11 -22.96 2.57
C LEU A 69 12.63 -23.16 2.28
N SER A 70 12.32 -24.14 1.42
CA SER A 70 10.94 -24.54 1.15
C SER A 70 10.19 -24.91 2.44
N ARG A 71 10.82 -25.72 3.30
CA ARG A 71 10.26 -26.10 4.62
C ARG A 71 10.22 -24.95 5.61
N LEU A 72 11.22 -24.05 5.58
CA LEU A 72 11.27 -22.89 6.47
C LEU A 72 10.10 -21.94 6.22
N VAL A 73 9.84 -21.59 4.96
CA VAL A 73 8.72 -20.70 4.58
C VAL A 73 7.38 -21.42 4.69
N GLY A 74 7.37 -22.74 4.52
CA GLY A 74 6.14 -23.54 4.51
C GLY A 74 5.28 -23.26 3.28
N HIS A 75 3.97 -23.43 3.40
CA HIS A 75 3.01 -23.26 2.30
C HIS A 75 2.32 -21.88 2.27
N GLY A 76 2.73 -20.96 3.15
CA GLY A 76 2.15 -19.61 3.26
C GLY A 76 3.23 -18.55 3.26
N SER A 77 3.25 -17.75 4.32
CA SER A 77 4.19 -16.65 4.50
C SER A 77 5.01 -16.83 5.77
N LEU A 78 6.25 -16.35 5.72
CA LEU A 78 7.15 -16.19 6.85
C LEU A 78 7.46 -14.70 7.00
N PHE A 79 7.38 -14.21 8.24
CA PHE A 79 7.75 -12.85 8.59
C PHE A 79 8.78 -12.86 9.70
N ALA A 80 9.86 -12.12 9.50
CA ALA A 80 10.88 -11.87 10.51
C ALA A 80 11.13 -10.35 10.59
N PHE A 81 11.08 -9.80 11.80
CA PHE A 81 11.16 -8.37 12.08
C PHE A 81 12.12 -8.12 13.25
N ALA A 82 13.11 -7.26 13.08
CA ALA A 82 13.99 -6.82 14.18
C ALA A 82 14.79 -5.58 13.74
N ASP A 83 15.06 -4.68 14.68
CA ASP A 83 16.02 -3.57 14.51
C ASP A 83 15.81 -2.73 13.24
N GLY A 84 14.55 -2.41 12.91
CA GLY A 84 14.22 -1.66 11.69
C GLY A 84 14.48 -2.43 10.40
N LYS A 85 14.57 -3.76 10.45
CA LYS A 85 14.75 -4.64 9.29
C LYS A 85 13.65 -5.69 9.24
N ALA A 86 13.33 -6.13 8.03
CA ALA A 86 12.33 -7.16 7.81
C ALA A 86 12.76 -8.14 6.71
N LEU A 87 12.42 -9.42 6.89
CA LEU A 87 12.35 -10.41 5.82
C LEU A 87 10.92 -10.95 5.76
N MET A 88 10.23 -10.65 4.67
CA MET A 88 8.84 -11.05 4.45
C MET A 88 8.80 -11.96 3.22
N ALA A 89 8.76 -13.26 3.44
CA ALA A 89 8.80 -14.28 2.40
C ALA A 89 7.42 -14.92 2.21
N GLN A 90 6.97 -15.06 0.97
CA GLN A 90 5.70 -15.69 0.61
C GLN A 90 5.92 -16.73 -0.47
N ARG A 91 5.36 -17.92 -0.27
CA ARG A 91 5.24 -18.92 -1.34
C ARG A 91 4.12 -18.53 -2.30
N ASN A 92 4.43 -18.52 -3.60
CA ASN A 92 3.47 -18.29 -4.66
C ASN A 92 3.03 -19.62 -5.31
N GLY A 93 1.91 -19.57 -6.04
CA GLY A 93 1.30 -20.74 -6.69
C GLY A 93 2.11 -21.36 -7.84
N ASP A 94 3.13 -20.66 -8.33
CA ASP A 94 4.08 -21.15 -9.34
C ASP A 94 5.27 -21.91 -8.73
N GLY A 95 5.27 -22.11 -7.40
CA GLY A 95 6.35 -22.78 -6.67
C GLY A 95 7.56 -21.89 -6.37
N SER A 96 7.48 -20.58 -6.67
CA SER A 96 8.47 -19.60 -6.24
C SER A 96 8.25 -19.16 -4.80
N VAL A 97 9.32 -18.66 -4.16
CA VAL A 97 9.24 -17.86 -2.94
C VAL A 97 9.68 -16.44 -3.29
N ARG A 98 8.78 -15.47 -3.10
CA ARG A 98 9.10 -14.05 -3.22
C ARG A 98 9.36 -13.49 -1.83
N THR A 99 10.45 -12.75 -1.70
CA THR A 99 10.87 -12.16 -0.42
C THR A 99 11.05 -10.66 -0.59
N TYR A 100 10.45 -9.89 0.32
CA TYR A 100 10.73 -8.47 0.47
C TYR A 100 11.75 -8.28 1.58
N VAL A 101 12.92 -7.76 1.22
CA VAL A 101 14.00 -7.41 2.14
C VAL A 101 13.81 -5.95 2.53
N GLY A 102 13.22 -5.71 3.71
CA GLY A 102 12.85 -4.37 4.17
C GLY A 102 13.88 -3.78 5.10
N LEU A 103 14.16 -2.48 4.95
CA LEU A 103 14.99 -1.71 5.87
C LEU A 103 14.36 -0.35 6.13
N SER A 104 14.42 0.11 7.38
CA SER A 104 14.14 1.49 7.76
C SER A 104 15.36 2.34 7.48
N VAL A 105 15.25 3.22 6.49
CA VAL A 105 16.37 3.96 5.90
C VAL A 105 15.89 5.30 5.36
N PRO A 106 16.79 6.28 5.13
CA PRO A 106 16.46 7.51 4.41
C PRO A 106 16.00 7.26 2.97
N GLU A 107 15.26 8.22 2.39
CA GLU A 107 14.67 8.11 1.05
C GLU A 107 15.72 7.89 -0.06
N ASP A 108 16.87 8.56 0.06
CA ASP A 108 17.97 8.46 -0.89
C ASP A 108 18.83 7.21 -0.68
N TRP A 109 18.54 6.36 0.29
CA TRP A 109 19.36 5.19 0.62
C TRP A 109 19.51 4.22 -0.56
N LEU A 110 18.47 4.01 -1.36
CA LEU A 110 18.56 3.14 -2.54
C LEU A 110 19.58 3.63 -3.57
N THR A 111 19.87 4.94 -3.61
CA THR A 111 20.87 5.52 -4.51
C THR A 111 22.22 5.73 -3.82
N THR A 112 22.25 5.92 -2.49
CA THR A 112 23.47 6.22 -1.72
C THR A 112 24.12 5.01 -1.03
N SER A 113 23.39 3.91 -0.83
CA SER A 113 23.87 2.70 -0.13
C SER A 113 24.98 1.94 -0.86
N GLY A 114 25.18 2.21 -2.15
CA GLY A 114 26.06 1.42 -3.01
C GLY A 114 25.50 0.04 -3.39
N ILE A 115 24.26 -0.28 -3.02
CA ILE A 115 23.58 -1.50 -3.46
C ILE A 115 23.24 -1.35 -4.94
N ARG A 116 24.00 -2.05 -5.77
CA ARG A 116 23.80 -2.07 -7.22
C ARG A 116 22.84 -3.18 -7.60
N CYS A 117 21.54 -2.89 -7.62
CA CYS A 117 20.50 -3.86 -8.02
C CYS A 117 20.66 -4.39 -9.45
N ASP A 118 21.40 -3.68 -10.31
CA ASP A 118 21.83 -4.10 -11.66
C ASP A 118 23.07 -5.02 -11.65
N HIS A 119 23.71 -5.23 -10.49
CA HIS A 119 24.87 -6.11 -10.28
C HIS A 119 24.56 -7.15 -9.20
N PRO A 120 23.89 -8.26 -9.55
CA PRO A 120 23.29 -9.21 -8.62
C PRO A 120 24.23 -9.71 -7.51
N ALA A 121 25.47 -10.08 -7.85
CA ALA A 121 26.44 -10.55 -6.87
C ALA A 121 26.82 -9.47 -5.84
N GLN A 122 26.93 -8.20 -6.27
CA GLN A 122 27.26 -7.08 -5.39
C GLN A 122 26.06 -6.73 -4.50
N ALA A 123 24.85 -6.65 -5.07
CA ALA A 123 23.62 -6.42 -4.31
C ALA A 123 23.43 -7.49 -3.22
N ARG A 124 23.62 -8.77 -3.58
CA ARG A 124 23.54 -9.90 -2.64
C ARG A 124 24.52 -9.77 -1.48
N THR A 125 25.79 -9.48 -1.76
CA THR A 125 26.81 -9.31 -0.71
C THR A 125 26.48 -8.14 0.19
N ALA A 126 26.07 -7.00 -0.37
CA ALA A 126 25.72 -5.82 0.41
C ALA A 126 24.51 -6.08 1.31
N LEU A 127 23.44 -6.69 0.77
CA LEU A 127 22.27 -7.09 1.54
C LEU A 127 22.62 -8.07 2.67
N LEU A 128 23.44 -9.10 2.40
CA LEU A 128 23.90 -10.00 3.45
C LEU A 128 24.69 -9.27 4.56
N GLY A 129 25.40 -8.19 4.23
CA GLY A 129 26.07 -7.33 5.21
C GLY A 129 25.09 -6.64 6.18
N HIS A 130 23.94 -6.16 5.68
CA HIS A 130 22.91 -5.55 6.52
C HIS A 130 22.24 -6.54 7.49
N PHE A 131 22.28 -7.83 7.17
CA PHE A 131 21.65 -8.91 7.95
C PHE A 131 22.70 -9.87 8.55
N ALA A 132 23.94 -9.42 8.74
CA ALA A 132 25.04 -10.28 9.22
C ALA A 132 24.81 -10.85 10.63
N ASP A 133 23.97 -10.18 11.43
CA ASP A 133 23.55 -10.53 12.77
C ASP A 133 22.31 -11.45 12.82
N TRP A 134 21.70 -11.75 11.68
CA TRP A 134 20.49 -12.57 11.60
C TRP A 134 20.82 -14.07 11.46
N ALA A 135 19.87 -14.91 11.85
CA ALA A 135 20.01 -16.36 11.77
C ALA A 135 20.33 -16.81 10.32
N PRO A 136 21.30 -17.73 10.12
CA PRO A 136 21.71 -18.17 8.78
C PRO A 136 20.54 -18.63 7.90
N GLN A 137 19.59 -19.35 8.49
CA GLN A 137 18.40 -19.87 7.81
C GLN A 137 17.52 -18.75 7.21
N LEU A 138 17.47 -17.57 7.83
CA LEU A 138 16.77 -16.40 7.31
C LEU A 138 17.60 -15.73 6.20
N THR A 139 18.89 -15.52 6.44
CA THR A 139 19.79 -14.89 5.44
C THR A 139 19.97 -15.75 4.19
N ASP A 140 19.69 -17.05 4.26
CA ASP A 140 19.70 -17.96 3.11
C ASP A 140 18.66 -17.57 2.05
N LEU A 141 17.58 -16.88 2.42
CA LEU A 141 16.63 -16.28 1.45
C LEU A 141 17.34 -15.27 0.54
N ILE A 142 18.28 -14.48 1.08
CA ILE A 142 19.10 -13.53 0.32
C ILE A 142 20.25 -14.27 -0.39
N ARG A 143 20.92 -15.19 0.32
CA ARG A 143 22.08 -15.91 -0.20
C ARG A 143 21.77 -16.72 -1.45
N TYR A 144 20.55 -17.27 -1.55
CA TYR A 144 20.16 -18.18 -2.61
C TYR A 144 19.07 -17.65 -3.53
N CYS A 145 18.68 -16.38 -3.43
CA CYS A 145 17.75 -15.77 -4.39
C CYS A 145 18.31 -15.78 -5.81
N ASP A 146 17.41 -15.73 -6.78
CA ASP A 146 17.75 -15.51 -8.17
C ASP A 146 18.33 -14.10 -8.36
N ASP A 147 18.93 -13.87 -9.54
CA ASP A 147 19.71 -12.66 -9.82
C ASP A 147 18.86 -11.44 -10.20
N ALA A 148 17.64 -11.35 -9.66
CA ALA A 148 16.73 -10.22 -9.83
C ALA A 148 16.52 -9.51 -8.49
N PHE A 149 16.92 -8.24 -8.43
CA PHE A 149 16.79 -7.37 -7.27
C PHE A 149 15.99 -6.14 -7.67
N LEU A 150 14.75 -6.03 -7.18
CA LEU A 150 13.84 -4.95 -7.57
C LEU A 150 13.72 -3.95 -6.40
N PRO A 151 14.26 -2.73 -6.52
CA PRO A 151 14.11 -1.71 -5.49
C PRO A 151 12.66 -1.21 -5.43
N ARG A 152 12.12 -1.10 -4.22
CA ARG A 152 10.74 -0.69 -3.93
C ARG A 152 10.73 0.29 -2.75
N PRO A 153 10.92 1.60 -2.97
CA PRO A 153 10.66 2.57 -1.91
C PRO A 153 9.18 2.51 -1.54
N LEU A 154 8.89 2.49 -0.23
CA LEU A 154 7.52 2.47 0.24
C LEU A 154 6.98 3.89 0.33
N LEU A 155 5.85 4.13 -0.32
CA LEU A 155 5.18 5.42 -0.40
C LEU A 155 3.75 5.28 0.12
N MET A 156 3.21 6.35 0.68
CA MET A 156 1.80 6.44 1.05
C MET A 156 1.27 7.86 0.87
N LEU A 157 -0.04 7.99 0.73
CA LEU A 157 -0.73 9.28 0.86
C LEU A 157 -0.99 9.59 2.34
N PRO A 158 -1.24 10.87 2.69
CA PRO A 158 -1.66 11.24 4.04
C PRO A 158 -2.86 10.44 4.51
N VAL A 159 -2.81 9.90 5.73
CA VAL A 159 -3.94 9.21 6.34
C VAL A 159 -5.11 10.17 6.49
N GLY A 160 -6.30 9.74 6.02
CA GLY A 160 -7.50 10.57 6.04
C GLY A 160 -7.51 11.66 4.96
N LEU A 161 -6.74 11.50 3.88
CA LEU A 161 -6.83 12.35 2.70
C LEU A 161 -8.28 12.40 2.20
N ARG A 162 -8.75 13.62 1.96
CA ARG A 162 -10.05 13.94 1.37
C ARG A 162 -9.90 15.13 0.45
N TRP A 163 -10.87 15.34 -0.41
CA TRP A 163 -10.97 16.50 -1.28
C TRP A 163 -12.43 16.95 -1.42
N PRO A 164 -12.69 18.21 -1.78
CA PRO A 164 -14.02 18.63 -2.20
C PRO A 164 -14.42 17.93 -3.49
N THR A 165 -15.64 17.38 -3.54
CA THR A 165 -16.18 16.77 -4.75
C THR A 165 -16.24 17.77 -5.91
N ARG A 166 -15.83 17.34 -7.10
CA ARG A 166 -15.88 18.13 -8.33
C ARG A 166 -16.73 17.43 -9.39
N PRO A 167 -17.54 18.16 -10.17
CA PRO A 167 -18.25 17.57 -11.31
C PRO A 167 -17.27 16.96 -12.31
N GLY A 168 -17.61 15.77 -12.83
CA GLY A 168 -16.92 15.15 -13.97
C GLY A 168 -15.54 14.56 -13.67
N VAL A 169 -15.09 14.51 -12.42
CA VAL A 169 -13.82 13.87 -12.05
C VAL A 169 -13.87 13.26 -10.65
N THR A 170 -13.31 12.05 -10.49
CA THR A 170 -13.11 11.40 -9.19
C THR A 170 -11.91 10.44 -9.24
N LEU A 171 -11.53 9.82 -8.11
CA LEU A 171 -10.39 8.89 -7.98
C LEU A 171 -10.82 7.59 -7.31
N LEU A 172 -10.11 6.50 -7.59
CA LEU A 172 -10.26 5.21 -6.89
C LEU A 172 -8.92 4.50 -6.69
N GLY A 173 -8.88 3.54 -5.76
CA GLY A 173 -7.69 2.74 -5.47
C GLY A 173 -6.50 3.58 -5.03
N ASP A 174 -5.29 3.19 -5.43
CA ASP A 174 -4.06 3.90 -5.07
C ASP A 174 -4.02 5.37 -5.56
N ALA A 175 -4.80 5.72 -6.58
CA ALA A 175 -4.96 7.11 -6.99
C ALA A 175 -5.66 7.93 -5.88
N ALA A 176 -6.58 7.33 -5.14
CA ALA A 176 -7.32 7.95 -4.05
C ALA A 176 -6.63 7.82 -2.68
N HIS A 177 -6.15 6.62 -2.33
CA HIS A 177 -5.83 6.26 -0.95
C HIS A 177 -4.65 5.29 -0.81
N LEU A 178 -3.62 5.45 -1.67
CA LEU A 178 -2.35 4.72 -1.54
C LEU A 178 -1.89 4.64 -0.09
N MET A 179 -1.72 3.41 0.39
CA MET A 179 -1.31 3.11 1.76
C MET A 179 -0.23 2.04 1.78
N SER A 180 0.42 1.87 2.93
CA SER A 180 1.39 0.79 3.11
C SER A 180 0.72 -0.60 2.98
N PRO A 181 1.45 -1.68 2.68
CA PRO A 181 0.87 -3.02 2.54
C PRO A 181 0.60 -3.71 3.89
N PHE A 182 0.89 -3.08 5.03
CA PHE A 182 0.89 -3.73 6.34
C PHE A 182 -0.51 -3.97 6.95
N ALA A 183 -1.57 -3.49 6.30
CA ALA A 183 -2.95 -3.94 6.56
C ALA A 183 -3.44 -4.98 5.55
N GLY A 184 -2.78 -5.16 4.40
CA GLY A 184 -3.17 -6.14 3.38
C GLY A 184 -4.39 -5.79 2.52
N GLU A 185 -5.00 -4.61 2.69
CA GLU A 185 -6.33 -4.31 2.12
C GLU A 185 -6.35 -3.46 0.84
N GLY A 186 -5.23 -2.85 0.43
CA GLY A 186 -5.24 -1.84 -0.64
C GLY A 186 -5.90 -2.28 -1.95
N ALA A 187 -5.59 -3.50 -2.43
CA ALA A 187 -6.19 -4.03 -3.65
C ALA A 187 -7.69 -4.34 -3.50
N ASN A 188 -8.11 -4.85 -2.34
CA ASN A 188 -9.53 -5.12 -2.06
C ASN A 188 -10.32 -3.82 -2.02
N LEU A 189 -9.77 -2.78 -1.38
CA LEU A 189 -10.37 -1.45 -1.35
C LEU A 189 -10.52 -0.86 -2.75
N ALA A 190 -9.48 -0.96 -3.61
CA ALA A 190 -9.56 -0.49 -4.98
C ALA A 190 -10.66 -1.20 -5.80
N LEU A 191 -10.81 -2.52 -5.61
CA LEU A 191 -11.88 -3.30 -6.25
C LEU A 191 -13.27 -2.89 -5.73
N GLN A 192 -13.39 -2.68 -4.42
CA GLN A 192 -14.62 -2.21 -3.80
C GLN A 192 -15.00 -0.81 -4.30
N ASP A 193 -14.03 0.11 -4.40
CA ASP A 193 -14.26 1.44 -4.96
C ASP A 193 -14.82 1.38 -6.38
N ALA A 194 -14.23 0.53 -7.23
CA ALA A 194 -14.67 0.36 -8.61
C ALA A 194 -16.10 -0.20 -8.69
N GLY A 195 -16.42 -1.17 -7.83
CA GLY A 195 -17.76 -1.73 -7.72
C GLY A 195 -18.79 -0.71 -7.26
N GLU A 196 -18.51 0.02 -6.19
CA GLU A 196 -19.41 1.03 -5.63
C GLU A 196 -19.64 2.20 -6.58
N LEU A 197 -18.58 2.73 -7.21
CA LEU A 197 -18.71 3.80 -8.20
C LEU A 197 -19.51 3.33 -9.41
N GLY A 198 -19.21 2.12 -9.93
CA GLY A 198 -19.92 1.55 -11.06
C GLY A 198 -21.42 1.36 -10.82
N LEU A 199 -21.77 0.83 -9.65
CA LEU A 199 -23.17 0.67 -9.23
C LEU A 199 -23.87 2.01 -9.05
N ALA A 200 -23.25 2.97 -8.36
CA ALA A 200 -23.82 4.29 -8.12
C ALA A 200 -24.15 5.03 -9.44
N ILE A 201 -23.25 4.94 -10.43
CA ILE A 201 -23.46 5.51 -11.77
C ILE A 201 -24.61 4.79 -12.49
N ALA A 202 -24.65 3.45 -12.45
CA ALA A 202 -25.67 2.66 -13.14
C ALA A 202 -27.07 2.93 -12.57
N GLU A 203 -27.21 2.99 -11.26
CA GLU A 203 -28.49 3.22 -10.56
C GLU A 203 -29.00 4.65 -10.77
N SER A 204 -28.09 5.62 -10.82
CA SER A 204 -28.44 7.04 -11.01
C SER A 204 -28.61 7.46 -12.47
N GLY A 205 -28.27 6.58 -13.41
CA GLY A 205 -28.27 6.90 -14.85
C GLY A 205 -27.18 7.89 -15.28
N GLY A 206 -26.14 8.09 -14.47
CA GLY A 206 -25.07 9.04 -14.73
C GLY A 206 -24.23 9.40 -13.51
N ALA A 207 -23.20 10.21 -13.72
CA ALA A 207 -22.22 10.60 -12.70
C ALA A 207 -22.40 12.07 -12.25
N GLY A 208 -23.64 12.42 -11.89
CA GLY A 208 -23.94 13.74 -11.35
C GLY A 208 -23.18 14.02 -10.06
N ILE A 209 -22.99 15.30 -9.71
CA ILE A 209 -22.18 15.69 -8.55
C ILE A 209 -22.61 15.00 -7.24
N ALA A 210 -23.92 14.81 -7.02
CA ALA A 210 -24.44 14.12 -5.84
C ALA A 210 -24.05 12.62 -5.79
N VAL A 211 -23.93 11.97 -6.96
CA VAL A 211 -23.49 10.57 -7.07
C VAL A 211 -22.02 10.47 -6.69
N LEU A 212 -21.20 11.37 -7.23
CA LEU A 212 -19.76 11.43 -6.91
C LEU A 212 -19.53 11.75 -5.43
N GLU A 213 -20.28 12.70 -4.86
CA GLU A 213 -20.17 13.08 -3.45
C GLU A 213 -20.51 11.91 -2.52
N SER A 214 -21.61 11.20 -2.81
CA SER A 214 -22.01 10.01 -2.07
C SER A 214 -20.96 8.89 -2.14
N TYR A 215 -20.42 8.63 -3.34
CA TYR A 215 -19.35 7.66 -3.55
C TYR A 215 -18.08 8.04 -2.78
N GLU A 216 -17.61 9.28 -2.94
CA GLU A 216 -16.38 9.77 -2.33
C GLU A 216 -16.47 9.72 -0.79
N GLN A 217 -17.61 10.12 -0.22
CA GLN A 217 -17.81 10.06 1.23
C GLN A 217 -17.72 8.62 1.76
N ALA A 218 -18.40 7.67 1.11
CA ALA A 218 -18.34 6.26 1.50
C ALA A 218 -16.92 5.68 1.37
N MET A 219 -16.22 6.02 0.28
CA MET A 219 -14.84 5.62 0.04
C MET A 219 -13.89 6.19 1.10
N PHE A 220 -14.01 7.48 1.46
CA PHE A 220 -13.20 8.10 2.51
C PHE A 220 -13.42 7.44 3.88
N GLU A 221 -14.67 7.22 4.26
CA GLU A 221 -15.04 6.60 5.53
C GLU A 221 -14.49 5.18 5.65
N ARG A 222 -14.54 4.40 4.56
CA ARG A 222 -13.97 3.06 4.49
C ARG A 222 -12.44 3.08 4.51
N ALA A 223 -11.79 3.84 3.63
CA ALA A 223 -10.35 3.75 3.43
C ALA A 223 -9.53 4.30 4.60
N THR A 224 -10.03 5.33 5.29
CA THR A 224 -9.32 6.01 6.39
C THR A 224 -8.86 5.06 7.51
N PRO A 225 -9.72 4.22 8.12
CA PRO A 225 -9.29 3.30 9.18
C PRO A 225 -8.27 2.26 8.68
N HIS A 226 -8.38 1.78 7.44
CA HIS A 226 -7.40 0.85 6.87
C HIS A 226 -6.05 1.51 6.63
N ALA A 227 -6.03 2.76 6.14
CA ALA A 227 -4.79 3.53 5.98
C ALA A 227 -4.13 3.80 7.34
N ALA A 228 -4.91 4.15 8.37
CA ALA A 228 -4.43 4.35 9.73
C ALA A 228 -3.85 3.06 10.35
N GLN A 229 -4.59 1.95 10.23
CA GLN A 229 -4.12 0.64 10.70
C GLN A 229 -2.84 0.21 9.97
N SER A 230 -2.78 0.45 8.66
CA SER A 230 -1.63 0.14 7.83
C SER A 230 -0.39 0.94 8.27
N ALA A 231 -0.54 2.24 8.54
CA ALA A 231 0.53 3.08 9.04
C ALA A 231 1.03 2.61 10.43
N ALA A 232 0.11 2.29 11.34
CA ALA A 232 0.46 1.78 12.67
C ALA A 232 1.18 0.42 12.60
N ASN A 233 0.72 -0.49 11.73
CA ASN A 233 1.36 -1.78 11.53
C ASN A 233 2.77 -1.64 10.94
N LEU A 234 2.98 -0.69 10.03
CA LEU A 234 4.30 -0.38 9.47
C LEU A 234 5.27 0.03 10.59
N GLU A 235 4.89 1.01 11.41
CA GLU A 235 5.71 1.47 12.54
C GLU A 235 6.02 0.31 13.51
N LEU A 236 5.03 -0.52 13.81
CA LEU A 236 5.18 -1.68 14.66
C LEU A 236 6.17 -2.70 14.08
N CYS A 237 6.04 -3.05 12.80
CA CYS A 237 6.90 -4.04 12.13
C CYS A 237 8.36 -3.60 12.05
N PHE A 238 8.62 -2.29 11.94
CA PHE A 238 9.97 -1.72 11.85
C PHE A 238 10.47 -1.12 13.17
N SER A 239 9.76 -1.36 14.28
CA SER A 239 10.25 -1.01 15.61
C SER A 239 11.46 -1.88 16.01
N PRO A 240 12.28 -1.45 17.00
CA PRO A 240 13.40 -2.26 17.49
C PRO A 240 12.98 -3.67 17.92
N ASP A 241 11.84 -3.79 18.60
CA ASP A 241 11.26 -5.06 19.08
C ASP A 241 10.17 -5.62 18.14
N GLY A 242 10.24 -5.35 16.83
CA GLY A 242 9.17 -5.65 15.87
C GLY A 242 8.61 -7.09 15.93
N ALA A 243 9.47 -8.10 16.12
CA ALA A 243 9.01 -9.48 16.30
C ALA A 243 8.14 -9.69 17.55
N ARG A 244 8.50 -9.09 18.68
CA ARG A 244 7.70 -9.19 19.91
C ARG A 244 6.39 -8.43 19.78
N ALA A 245 6.43 -7.24 19.21
CA ALA A 245 5.25 -6.41 19.02
C ALA A 245 4.23 -7.11 18.10
N MET A 246 4.70 -7.67 16.98
CA MET A 246 3.83 -8.45 16.08
C MET A 246 3.30 -9.72 16.75
N GLY A 247 4.14 -10.42 17.51
CA GLY A 247 3.72 -11.59 18.27
C GLY A 247 2.66 -11.28 19.35
N ALA A 248 2.66 -10.08 19.92
CA ALA A 248 1.62 -9.63 20.84
C ALA A 248 0.30 -9.33 20.10
N LEU A 249 0.37 -8.59 19.00
CA LEU A 249 -0.78 -8.27 18.15
C LEU A 249 -1.53 -9.53 17.70
N LEU A 250 -0.81 -10.54 17.20
CA LEU A 250 -1.40 -11.79 16.74
C LEU A 250 -2.10 -12.56 17.88
N LYS A 251 -1.54 -12.54 19.09
CA LYS A 251 -2.16 -13.19 20.26
C LYS A 251 -3.45 -12.51 20.70
N GLU A 252 -3.50 -11.18 20.62
CA GLU A 252 -4.72 -10.41 20.93
C GLU A 252 -5.84 -10.73 19.94
N GLN A 253 -5.50 -10.87 18.66
CA GLN A 253 -6.45 -11.26 17.62
C GLN A 253 -6.97 -12.69 17.78
N ASP A 254 -6.09 -13.66 18.12
CA ASP A 254 -6.49 -15.05 18.37
C ASP A 254 -7.28 -15.21 19.69
N GLY A 255 -7.00 -14.37 20.70
CA GLY A 255 -7.65 -14.40 22.01
C GLY A 255 -9.08 -13.85 22.05
N GLY A 256 -9.48 -13.06 21.04
CA GLY A 256 -10.82 -12.45 20.94
C GLY A 256 -11.95 -13.40 20.54
N GLY A 257 -11.65 -14.68 20.22
CA GLY A 257 -12.63 -15.66 19.74
C GLY A 257 -13.51 -16.35 20.81
N LYS A 258 -13.50 -15.91 22.07
CA LYS A 258 -14.37 -16.49 23.11
C LYS A 258 -15.11 -15.44 23.96
N GLY A 259 -16.30 -15.09 23.49
CA GLY A 259 -17.48 -14.86 24.35
C GLY A 259 -17.94 -13.41 24.56
N GLY A 260 -19.18 -13.14 24.13
CA GLY A 260 -20.10 -12.25 24.85
C GLY A 260 -20.37 -10.89 24.22
N ASP A 261 -21.65 -10.64 23.94
CA ASP A 261 -22.25 -9.36 23.57
C ASP A 261 -21.93 -8.19 24.54
N ALA A 262 -21.81 -7.00 23.92
CA ALA A 262 -22.07 -5.63 24.42
C ALA A 262 -20.99 -4.85 25.22
N PRO A 263 -21.03 -3.49 25.20
CA PRO A 263 -21.17 -2.59 24.05
C PRO A 263 -20.03 -1.55 23.99
N LEU A 264 -19.80 -1.00 22.79
CA LEU A 264 -18.95 0.17 22.57
C LEU A 264 -19.60 1.43 23.16
N SER A 265 -19.23 1.82 24.39
CA SER A 265 -19.25 3.23 24.80
C SER A 265 -18.42 3.47 26.07
N GLN A 266 -17.38 4.31 25.94
CA GLN A 266 -17.19 5.59 26.67
C GLN A 266 -15.71 5.95 26.86
N SER A 267 -15.28 6.97 26.10
CA SER A 267 -14.52 8.15 26.58
C SER A 267 -13.50 7.93 27.70
N SER A 268 -12.22 7.76 27.34
CA SER A 268 -11.10 8.00 28.26
C SER A 268 -10.67 9.47 28.19
N ARG A 269 -10.77 10.15 29.32
CA ARG A 269 -10.37 11.54 29.57
C ARG A 269 -8.84 11.66 29.54
N LEU A 270 -8.33 12.68 28.88
CA LEU A 270 -6.94 13.11 29.00
C LEU A 270 -6.64 13.59 30.43
N PRO A 271 -5.47 13.29 31.00
CA PRO A 271 -5.05 13.82 32.29
C PRO A 271 -4.65 15.30 32.16
N GLN A 272 -5.23 16.16 33.00
CA GLN A 272 -4.78 17.53 33.20
C GLN A 272 -3.41 17.51 33.90
N ALA A 273 -2.42 18.13 33.26
CA ALA A 273 -1.14 18.44 33.87
C ALA A 273 -1.29 19.67 34.78
N ALA A 274 -0.77 19.54 36.00
CA ALA A 274 -0.63 20.64 36.94
C ALA A 274 0.43 21.63 36.46
N ARG A 275 0.08 22.93 36.45
CA ARG A 275 0.91 24.08 36.80
C ARG A 275 0.02 25.30 37.01
#